data_AF-A0A3D3HKS7-F1
#
_entry.id   AF-A0A3D3HKS7-F1
#
_cell.length_a   1.000
_cell.length_b   1.000
_cell.length_c   1.000
_cell.angle_alpha   90.00
_cell.angle_beta   90.00
_cell.angle_gamma   90.00
#
_symmetry.space_group_name_H-M   'P 1'
#
loop_
_entity.id
_entity.type
_entity.pdbx_description
1 polymer ?
#
loop_
_entity_poly.entity_id
_entity_poly.type
_entity_poly.pdbx_seq_one_letter_code
_entity_poly.pdbx_strand_id
1 'polypeptide(L)'
;MPPKVEKIVTNQKIASLDAKDKAYKFSVGKGLYLLVKPNGTKYWRMKYRIDGKEKSLSFGVYPDTSIEQAIQLRDEAKSKLHVGHDPALDKVIDRESKRVEKAKQVFQFSLSDNGGLTIKLKNSKLALTSDQTEAVRLFLNAGVTHGTD
;
A
#
# COMPACT_ATOMS: atom_id res chain seq x y z
N MET A 1 25.77 33.33 8.75
CA MET A 1 25.12 32.84 7.51
C MET A 1 23.67 33.31 7.56
N PRO A 2 23.21 34.19 6.67
CA PRO A 2 21.84 34.69 6.73
C PRO A 2 20.85 33.53 6.52
N PRO A 3 19.68 33.54 7.18
CA PRO A 3 18.67 32.50 7.00
C PRO A 3 18.23 32.49 5.53
N LYS A 4 18.36 31.33 4.88
CA LYS A 4 17.88 31.13 3.52
C LYS A 4 16.36 31.17 3.55
N VAL A 5 15.77 32.30 3.13
CA VAL A 5 14.32 32.47 3.03
C VAL A 5 13.76 31.33 2.16
N GLU A 6 13.08 30.36 2.78
CA GLU A 6 12.48 29.25 2.05
C GLU A 6 11.36 29.79 1.15
N LYS A 7 11.40 29.46 -0.14
CA LYS A 7 10.39 29.88 -1.10
C LYS A 7 9.03 29.34 -0.67
N ILE A 8 8.13 30.24 -0.26
CA ILE A 8 6.76 29.87 0.13
C ILE A 8 6.02 29.41 -1.13
N VAL A 9 5.80 28.11 -1.24
CA VAL A 9 4.97 27.52 -2.30
C VAL A 9 3.55 27.41 -1.77
N THR A 10 2.59 28.01 -2.47
CA THR A 10 1.17 27.98 -2.10
C THR A 10 0.39 26.96 -2.91
N ASN A 11 -0.74 26.49 -2.37
CA ASN A 11 -1.63 25.55 -3.06
C ASN A 11 -2.14 26.14 -4.40
N GLN A 12 -2.45 27.43 -4.45
CA GLN A 12 -2.80 28.14 -5.69
C GLN A 12 -1.71 28.03 -6.78
N LYS A 13 -0.44 28.11 -6.37
CA LYS A 13 0.68 27.98 -7.31
C LYS A 13 0.81 26.55 -7.84
N ILE A 14 0.43 25.55 -7.06
CA ILE A 14 0.43 24.13 -7.47
C ILE A 14 -0.76 23.81 -8.38
N ALA A 15 -1.92 24.38 -8.06
CA ALA A 15 -3.13 24.23 -8.85
C ALA A 15 -2.91 24.74 -10.29
N SER A 16 -2.27 25.91 -10.44
CA SER A 16 -1.97 26.54 -11.73
C SER A 16 -0.82 25.90 -12.53
N LEU A 17 -0.25 24.76 -12.08
CA LEU A 17 0.74 24.03 -12.86
C LEU A 17 0.06 23.22 -13.96
N ASP A 18 0.22 23.65 -15.21
CA ASP A 18 -0.31 22.95 -16.37
C ASP A 18 0.59 21.81 -16.83
N ALA A 19 -0.02 20.82 -17.48
CA ALA A 19 0.69 19.79 -18.19
C ALA A 19 1.51 20.40 -19.34
N LYS A 20 2.63 19.77 -19.65
CA LYS A 20 3.49 20.10 -20.81
C LYS A 20 3.73 18.83 -21.61
N ASP A 21 4.29 18.98 -22.82
CA ASP A 21 4.63 17.85 -23.70
C ASP A 21 5.52 16.79 -23.01
N LYS A 22 6.34 17.22 -22.04
CA LYS A 22 7.21 16.35 -21.25
C LYS A 22 6.96 16.54 -19.77
N ALA A 23 7.11 15.44 -19.02
CA ALA A 23 7.03 15.48 -17.57
C ALA A 23 8.10 16.41 -16.99
N TYR A 24 7.73 17.25 -16.03
CA TYR A 24 8.64 18.18 -15.39
C TYR A 24 8.47 18.20 -13.88
N LYS A 25 9.50 18.68 -13.18
CA LYS A 25 9.55 18.75 -11.73
C LYS A 25 9.34 20.20 -11.27
N PHE A 26 8.39 20.41 -10.38
CA PHE A 26 8.23 21.66 -9.67
C PHE A 26 8.72 21.51 -8.24
N SER A 27 9.84 22.15 -7.90
CA SER A 27 10.47 22.03 -6.59
C SER A 27 9.71 22.80 -5.52
N VAL A 28 9.40 22.12 -4.40
CA VAL A 28 8.80 22.73 -3.20
C VAL A 28 9.84 22.97 -2.12
N GLY A 29 10.91 22.17 -2.08
CA GLY A 29 12.05 22.37 -1.19
C GLY A 29 12.40 21.13 -0.38
N LYS A 30 13.61 21.13 0.21
CA LYS A 30 14.14 20.01 1.02
C LYS A 30 14.06 18.63 0.31
N GLY A 31 14.18 18.62 -1.02
CA GLY A 31 14.09 17.42 -1.85
C GLY A 31 12.67 17.03 -2.26
N LEU A 32 11.62 17.67 -1.72
CA LEU A 32 10.22 17.50 -2.15
C LEU A 32 9.95 18.30 -3.43
N TYR A 33 9.29 17.66 -4.38
CA TYR A 33 8.85 18.24 -5.63
C TYR A 33 7.54 17.61 -6.09
N LEU A 34 6.82 18.34 -6.92
CA LEU A 34 5.69 17.84 -7.67
C LEU A 34 6.17 17.39 -9.05
N LEU A 35 5.89 16.16 -9.44
CA LEU A 35 6.10 15.66 -10.79
C LEU A 35 4.81 15.83 -11.58
N VAL A 36 4.78 16.79 -12.50
CA VAL A 36 3.65 17.05 -13.38
C VAL A 36 3.88 16.25 -14.66
N LYS A 37 2.98 15.32 -14.97
CA LYS A 37 3.03 14.51 -16.19
C LYS A 37 2.27 15.18 -17.34
N PRO A 38 2.54 14.80 -18.60
CA PRO A 38 1.81 15.30 -19.77
C PRO A 38 0.30 15.03 -19.74
N ASN A 39 -0.13 13.99 -19.01
CA ASN A 39 -1.54 13.67 -18.81
C ASN A 39 -2.22 14.54 -17.72
N GLY A 40 -1.55 15.57 -17.19
CA GLY A 40 -2.07 16.44 -16.13
C GLY A 40 -1.98 15.86 -14.71
N THR A 41 -1.61 14.59 -14.54
CA THR A 41 -1.46 14.00 -13.20
C THR A 41 -0.23 14.59 -12.49
N LYS A 42 -0.42 14.96 -11.22
CA LYS A 42 0.59 15.62 -10.38
C LYS A 42 0.96 14.71 -9.22
N TYR A 43 2.21 14.25 -9.15
CA TYR A 43 2.67 13.34 -8.09
C TYR A 43 3.57 14.04 -7.10
N TRP A 44 3.30 13.88 -5.81
CA TRP A 44 4.22 14.28 -4.76
C TRP A 44 5.37 13.29 -4.67
N ARG A 45 6.60 13.77 -4.84
CA ARG A 45 7.80 12.96 -4.74
C ARG A 45 8.90 13.67 -3.98
N MET A 46 9.69 12.90 -3.24
CA MET A 46 10.92 13.37 -2.63
C MET A 46 12.10 12.62 -3.21
N LYS A 47 13.19 13.34 -3.48
CA LYS A 47 14.50 12.78 -3.83
C LYS A 47 15.40 12.85 -2.60
N TYR A 48 16.05 11.74 -2.28
CA TYR A 48 16.92 11.61 -1.11
C TYR A 48 18.12 10.72 -1.42
N ARG A 49 19.09 10.70 -0.50
CA ARG A 49 20.23 9.79 -0.54
C ARG A 49 20.34 9.06 0.79
N ILE A 50 20.68 7.78 0.72
CA ILE A 50 21.03 6.91 1.85
C ILE A 50 22.06 5.90 1.34
N ASP A 51 23.09 5.62 2.14
CA ASP A 51 24.20 4.71 1.78
C ASP A 51 24.84 5.03 0.42
N GLY A 52 25.04 6.32 0.12
CA GLY A 52 25.60 6.79 -1.15
C GLY A 52 24.69 6.63 -2.37
N LYS A 53 23.50 6.03 -2.23
CA LYS A 53 22.56 5.77 -3.32
C LYS A 53 21.46 6.82 -3.36
N GLU A 54 21.16 7.32 -4.56
CA GLU A 54 20.02 8.20 -4.78
C GLU A 54 18.73 7.38 -4.89
N LYS A 55 17.72 7.77 -4.12
CA LYS A 55 16.39 7.14 -4.13
C LYS A 55 15.30 8.20 -4.24
N SER A 56 14.09 7.74 -4.59
CA SER A 56 12.91 8.59 -4.65
C SER A 56 11.74 7.95 -3.92
N LEU A 57 11.11 8.73 -3.03
CA LEU A 57 9.90 8.37 -2.32
C LEU A 57 8.70 9.08 -2.98
N SER A 58 7.56 8.41 -3.09
CA SER A 58 6.30 9.00 -3.52
C SER A 58 5.42 9.25 -2.30
N PHE A 59 4.68 10.36 -2.24
CA PHE A 59 3.78 10.68 -1.13
C PHE A 59 2.30 10.67 -1.51
N GLY A 60 1.99 10.56 -2.80
CA GLY A 60 0.61 10.55 -3.27
C GLY A 60 0.45 11.35 -4.56
N VAL A 61 -0.81 11.62 -4.89
CA VAL A 61 -1.23 12.38 -6.07
C VAL A 61 -1.93 13.64 -5.57
N TYR A 62 -1.71 14.77 -6.23
CA TYR A 62 -2.49 15.98 -6.01
C TYR A 62 -3.76 15.92 -6.87
N PRO A 63 -4.95 16.32 -6.36
CA PRO A 63 -5.19 17.01 -5.10
C PRO A 63 -5.44 16.13 -3.87
N ASP A 64 -5.54 14.80 -4.01
CA ASP A 64 -5.84 13.87 -2.91
C ASP A 64 -4.89 14.02 -1.71
N THR A 65 -3.63 14.36 -1.98
CA THR A 65 -2.65 14.76 -0.96
C THR A 65 -2.37 16.26 -1.09
N SER A 66 -2.62 17.02 -0.03
CA SER A 66 -2.36 18.46 0.00
C SER A 66 -0.87 18.79 0.09
N ILE A 67 -0.49 20.05 -0.14
CA ILE A 67 0.90 20.49 0.04
C ILE A 67 1.35 20.36 1.50
N GLU A 68 0.48 20.68 2.45
CA GLU A 68 0.74 20.58 3.88
C GLU A 68 0.98 19.12 4.28
N GLN A 69 0.12 18.21 3.81
CA GLN A 69 0.30 16.78 4.03
C GLN A 69 1.60 16.26 3.39
N ALA A 70 1.92 16.68 2.17
CA ALA A 70 3.17 16.29 1.50
C ALA A 70 4.41 16.83 2.23
N ILE A 71 4.33 18.02 2.83
CA ILE A 71 5.37 18.60 3.68
C ILE A 71 5.55 17.81 4.97
N GLN A 72 4.45 17.43 5.63
CA GLN A 72 4.49 16.61 6.84
C GLN A 72 5.15 15.26 6.56
N LEU A 73 4.69 14.53 5.53
CA LEU A 73 5.25 13.24 5.13
C LEU A 73 6.73 13.33 4.74
N ARG A 74 7.14 14.45 4.13
CA ARG A 74 8.57 14.73 3.86
C ARG A 74 9.35 14.84 5.16
N ASP A 75 8.88 15.59 6.13
CA ASP A 75 9.62 15.82 7.37
C ASP A 75 9.70 14.54 8.21
N GLU A 76 8.64 13.73 8.24
CA GLU A 76 8.66 12.37 8.80
C GLU A 76 9.68 11.47 8.09
N ALA A 77 9.70 11.45 6.76
CA ALA A 77 10.68 10.68 5.99
C ALA A 77 12.11 11.15 6.25
N LYS A 78 12.34 12.46 6.38
CA LYS A 78 13.66 13.01 6.72
C LYS A 78 14.11 12.64 8.13
N SER A 79 13.18 12.62 9.10
CA SER A 79 13.48 12.17 10.47
C SER A 79 13.96 10.72 10.47
N LYS A 80 13.27 9.84 9.72
CA LYS A 80 13.67 8.43 9.54
C LYS A 80 15.05 8.29 8.89
N LEU A 81 15.31 9.07 7.84
CA LEU A 81 16.62 9.07 7.18
C LEU A 81 17.75 9.54 8.11
N HIS A 82 17.46 10.44 9.05
CA HIS A 82 18.47 10.94 10.00
C HIS A 82 18.95 9.86 10.97
N VAL A 83 18.06 8.93 11.33
CA VAL A 83 18.40 7.75 12.15
C VAL A 83 18.88 6.55 11.32
N GLY A 84 19.15 6.74 10.02
CA GLY A 84 19.65 5.69 9.13
C GLY A 84 18.58 4.70 8.64
N HIS A 85 17.30 4.98 8.87
CA HIS A 85 16.21 4.12 8.41
C HIS A 85 15.73 4.53 7.02
N ASP A 86 15.61 3.59 6.09
CA ASP A 86 15.11 3.85 4.74
C ASP A 86 13.57 3.87 4.71
N PRO A 87 12.91 5.03 4.53
CA PRO A 87 11.45 5.14 4.51
C PRO A 87 10.79 4.42 3.33
N ALA A 88 11.56 3.99 2.31
CA ALA A 88 11.02 3.14 1.26
C ALA A 88 10.65 1.73 1.77
N LEU A 89 11.33 1.23 2.81
CA LEU A 89 11.05 -0.09 3.39
C LEU A 89 9.69 -0.12 4.08
N ASP A 90 9.30 0.96 4.75
CA ASP A 90 7.98 1.08 5.39
C ASP A 90 6.83 0.89 4.39
N LYS A 91 7.00 1.43 3.17
CA LYS A 91 6.00 1.27 2.10
C LYS A 91 5.91 -0.14 1.56
N VAL A 92 7.03 -0.88 1.57
CA VAL A 92 7.04 -2.29 1.16
C VAL A 92 6.30 -3.10 2.22
N ILE A 93 6.63 -2.90 3.50
CA ILE A 93 5.99 -3.59 4.63
C ILE A 93 4.48 -3.31 4.66
N ASP A 94 4.04 -2.06 4.51
CA ASP A 94 2.61 -1.70 4.46
C ASP A 94 1.88 -2.31 3.25
N ARG A 95 2.55 -2.40 2.09
CA ARG A 95 1.95 -3.05 0.92
C ARG A 95 1.82 -4.55 1.14
N GLU A 96 2.82 -5.19 1.73
CA GLU A 96 2.81 -6.61 2.01
C GLU A 96 1.81 -6.98 3.09
N SER A 97 1.71 -6.20 4.18
CA SER A 97 0.68 -6.41 5.21
C SER A 97 -0.73 -6.31 4.62
N LYS A 98 -1.00 -5.27 3.82
CA LYS A 98 -2.29 -5.15 3.10
C LYS A 98 -2.55 -6.29 2.12
N ARG A 99 -1.51 -6.84 1.48
CA ARG A 99 -1.64 -8.00 0.59
C ARG A 99 -1.96 -9.27 1.39
N VAL A 100 -1.29 -9.50 2.51
CA VAL A 100 -1.53 -10.63 3.40
C VAL A 100 -2.94 -10.56 3.99
N GLU A 101 -3.38 -9.39 4.44
CA GLU A 101 -4.75 -9.21 4.95
C GLU A 101 -5.82 -9.49 3.88
N LYS A 102 -5.60 -9.02 2.64
CA LYS A 102 -6.47 -9.39 1.51
C LYS A 102 -6.44 -10.89 1.19
N ALA A 103 -5.31 -11.57 1.41
CA ALA A 103 -5.16 -13.00 1.17
C ALA A 103 -5.80 -13.87 2.28
N LYS A 104 -5.81 -13.42 3.53
CA LYS A 104 -6.53 -14.08 4.64
C LYS A 104 -8.04 -14.14 4.43
N GLN A 105 -8.61 -13.19 3.66
CA GLN A 105 -10.04 -13.15 3.35
C GLN A 105 -10.48 -14.10 2.23
N VAL A 106 -9.63 -15.00 1.73
CA VAL A 106 -9.94 -15.69 0.46
C VAL A 106 -10.92 -16.86 0.64
N PHE A 107 -10.99 -17.55 1.79
CA PHE A 107 -11.99 -18.61 2.03
C PHE A 107 -12.42 -18.69 3.51
N GLN A 108 -13.73 -18.79 3.77
CA GLN A 108 -14.29 -18.95 5.13
C GLN A 108 -15.04 -20.27 5.26
N PHE A 109 -14.69 -21.06 6.27
CA PHE A 109 -15.43 -22.25 6.69
C PHE A 109 -16.30 -21.91 7.90
N SER A 110 -17.55 -22.36 7.90
CA SER A 110 -18.44 -22.24 9.05
C SER A 110 -19.31 -23.48 9.18
N LEU A 111 -19.42 -24.02 10.38
CA LEU A 111 -20.34 -25.10 10.73
C LEU A 111 -21.61 -24.49 11.32
N SER A 112 -22.78 -24.90 10.86
CA SER A 112 -24.06 -24.54 11.48
C SER A 112 -24.40 -25.46 12.64
N ASP A 113 -25.27 -25.02 13.53
CA ASP A 113 -25.67 -25.76 14.74
C ASP A 113 -26.31 -27.13 14.44
N ASN A 114 -26.78 -27.33 13.21
CA ASN A 114 -27.33 -28.60 12.72
C ASN A 114 -26.32 -29.46 11.93
N GLY A 115 -25.02 -29.17 11.99
CA GLY A 115 -23.96 -29.97 11.36
C GLY A 115 -23.71 -29.69 9.88
N GLY A 116 -24.36 -28.68 9.29
CA GLY A 116 -24.08 -28.25 7.91
C GLY A 116 -22.76 -27.50 7.79
N LEU A 117 -21.90 -27.90 6.84
CA LEU A 117 -20.66 -27.18 6.55
C LEU A 117 -20.88 -26.19 5.40
N THR A 118 -20.58 -24.92 5.64
CA THR A 118 -20.58 -23.88 4.60
C THR A 118 -19.15 -23.44 4.30
N ILE A 119 -18.83 -23.39 3.00
CA ILE A 119 -17.58 -22.87 2.47
C ILE A 119 -17.93 -21.63 1.62
N LYS A 120 -17.53 -20.45 2.08
CA LYS A 120 -17.66 -19.20 1.32
C LYS A 120 -16.37 -18.94 0.56
N LEU A 121 -16.48 -18.86 -0.76
CA LEU A 121 -15.43 -18.49 -1.70
C LEU A 121 -15.77 -17.09 -2.28
N LYS A 122 -14.77 -16.39 -2.84
CA LYS A 122 -14.94 -15.02 -3.37
C LYS A 122 -16.08 -14.86 -4.38
N ASN A 123 -16.33 -15.89 -5.21
CA ASN A 123 -17.33 -15.86 -6.28
C ASN A 123 -18.35 -17.01 -6.21
N SER A 124 -18.33 -17.80 -5.13
CA SER A 124 -19.21 -18.97 -5.01
C SER A 124 -19.40 -19.38 -3.56
N LYS A 125 -20.57 -19.95 -3.27
CA LYS A 125 -20.90 -20.52 -1.97
C LYS A 125 -21.18 -22.00 -2.16
N LEU A 126 -20.45 -22.85 -1.46
CA LEU A 126 -20.79 -24.27 -1.34
C LEU A 126 -21.41 -24.48 0.05
N ALA A 127 -22.61 -25.05 0.09
CA ALA A 127 -23.29 -25.40 1.31
C ALA A 127 -23.58 -26.90 1.29
N LEU A 128 -23.04 -27.63 2.27
CA LEU A 128 -23.29 -29.05 2.46
C LEU A 128 -24.35 -29.21 3.55
N THR A 129 -25.29 -30.12 3.33
CA THR A 129 -26.22 -30.58 4.38
C THR A 129 -25.45 -31.44 5.39
N SER A 130 -26.06 -31.73 6.54
CA SER A 130 -25.46 -32.60 7.56
C SER A 130 -25.00 -33.94 6.97
N ASP A 131 -25.87 -34.60 6.19
CA ASP A 131 -25.56 -35.89 5.56
C ASP A 131 -24.39 -35.81 4.58
N GLN A 132 -24.31 -34.72 3.80
CA GLN A 132 -23.20 -34.48 2.88
C GLN A 132 -21.90 -34.17 3.62
N THR A 133 -21.96 -33.45 4.75
CA THR A 133 -20.81 -33.21 5.63
C THR A 133 -20.28 -34.53 6.21
N GLU A 134 -21.16 -35.40 6.70
CA GLU A 134 -20.78 -36.71 7.25
C GLU A 134 -20.21 -37.64 6.17
N ALA A 135 -20.75 -37.63 4.95
CA ALA A 135 -20.18 -38.37 3.83
C ALA A 135 -18.74 -37.93 3.50
N VAL A 136 -18.48 -36.62 3.47
CA VAL A 136 -17.12 -36.07 3.28
C VAL A 136 -16.20 -36.47 4.43
N ARG A 137 -16.69 -36.44 5.67
CA ARG A 137 -15.93 -36.83 6.86
C ARG A 137 -15.53 -38.31 6.81
N LEU A 138 -16.46 -39.19 6.47
CA LEU A 138 -16.21 -40.62 6.32
C LEU A 138 -15.20 -40.91 5.21
N PHE A 139 -15.33 -40.25 4.05
CA PHE A 139 -14.39 -40.38 2.94
C PHE A 139 -12.96 -39.98 3.33
N LEU A 140 -12.79 -38.81 3.97
CA LEU A 140 -11.47 -38.34 4.38
C LEU A 140 -10.84 -39.26 5.44
N ASN A 141 -11.62 -39.77 6.38
CA ASN A 141 -11.13 -40.68 7.42
C ASN A 141 -10.76 -42.07 6.86
N ALA A 142 -11.49 -42.56 5.86
CA ALA A 142 -11.21 -43.83 5.19
C ALA A 142 -9.85 -43.81 4.44
N GLY A 143 -9.36 -42.64 4.05
CA GLY A 143 -8.04 -42.47 3.43
C GLY A 143 -6.85 -42.42 4.40
N VAL A 144 -7.08 -42.34 5.72
CA VAL A 144 -6.02 -42.21 6.74
C VAL A 144 -5.60 -43.58 7.31
N THR A 145 -6.33 -44.65 6.97
CA THR A 145 -5.97 -46.01 7.39
C THR A 145 -5.03 -46.66 6.38
N HIS A 146 -3.73 -46.37 6.45
CA HIS A 146 -2.62 -47.33 6.31
C HIS A 146 -1.28 -46.60 6.36
N GLY A 147 -0.65 -46.66 7.53
CA GLY A 147 0.68 -46.12 7.81
C GLY A 147 1.15 -46.49 9.21
N THR A 148 0.90 -47.73 9.63
CA THR A 148 1.59 -48.38 10.74
C THR A 148 1.85 -49.81 10.31
N ASP A 149 3.04 -50.03 9.76
CA ASP A 149 3.80 -51.24 10.01
C ASP A 149 5.25 -50.80 10.30
#